data_AF-A0A0D1ZSF4-F1
#
_entry.id   AF-A0A0D1ZSF4-F1
#
_cell.length_a   1.000
_cell.length_b   1.000
_cell.length_c   1.000
_cell.angle_alpha   90.00
_cell.angle_beta   90.00
_cell.angle_gamma   90.00
#
_symmetry.space_group_name_H-M   'P 1'
#
loop_
_entity.id
_entity.type
_entity.pdbx_description
1 polymer ?
#
loop_
_entity_poly.entity_id
_entity_poly.type
_entity_poly.pdbx_seq_one_letter_code
_entity_poly.pdbx_strand_id
1 'polypeptide(L)'
;MFCGLPSVLRSSLLQSRRRILIPIFGLSSIRPCQLQLNHQFLSSSPLSTLRYSSSRAKANMSDLADLASKLFHADSDFHPKILPTEKRVRGVLNGEWIFDTAEALMVWEVKWFPSYWIPRKDILPTAKLVDDKPISGIQSSTSKLYVGDKWVTTLLVPDSFNSPLAGYVKIEAKALDAWYEEQSEVLYHPKDPFHRVDILPSGRHVRVEVEGTVLADTTDQGGVRALFETNFPARWYLPRTAINWSYLRPSDTKTGCPYKGQASYYDGVIGDKVIKDIAWWYPSPIMESYEVTGFLCFYPDKVTTLVDGKDITKIDSSKSQKL
;
A
#
# COMPACT_ATOMS: atom_id res chain seq x y z
N MET A 1 -62.87 11.12 -22.73
CA MET A 1 -63.03 11.20 -21.25
C MET A 1 -62.23 12.45 -20.84
N PHE A 2 -62.79 13.62 -20.51
CA PHE A 2 -63.84 13.95 -19.50
C PHE A 2 -63.52 13.29 -18.14
N CYS A 3 -63.47 13.95 -16.97
CA CYS A 3 -63.45 15.37 -16.55
C CYS A 3 -62.90 15.45 -15.10
N GLY A 4 -62.67 16.58 -14.40
CA GLY A 4 -62.85 18.01 -14.68
C GLY A 4 -62.49 18.87 -13.43
N LEU A 5 -62.51 20.21 -13.55
CA LEU A 5 -62.40 21.21 -12.45
C LEU A 5 -63.78 21.82 -12.13
N PRO A 6 -63.99 22.46 -10.97
CA PRO A 6 -63.86 23.93 -10.84
C PRO A 6 -63.20 24.38 -9.50
N SER A 7 -62.43 25.46 -9.34
CA SER A 7 -62.38 26.84 -9.88
C SER A 7 -63.40 27.83 -9.28
N VAL A 8 -62.91 28.96 -8.71
CA VAL A 8 -63.50 30.33 -8.56
C VAL A 8 -62.55 31.11 -7.62
N LEU A 9 -61.67 32.02 -8.10
CA LEU A 9 -61.86 33.48 -8.33
C LEU A 9 -61.95 34.33 -7.03
N ARG A 10 -61.41 35.56 -6.90
CA ARG A 10 -60.35 36.35 -7.60
C ARG A 10 -60.08 37.65 -6.79
N SER A 11 -59.12 38.48 -7.24
CA SER A 11 -58.89 39.92 -6.88
C SER A 11 -58.02 40.20 -5.63
N SER A 12 -57.30 41.33 -5.54
CA SER A 12 -56.26 41.97 -6.40
C SER A 12 -55.65 43.18 -5.65
N LEU A 13 -54.63 43.86 -6.23
CA LEU A 13 -53.97 45.10 -5.74
C LEU A 13 -53.01 44.88 -4.54
N LEU A 14 -51.89 45.59 -4.37
CA LEU A 14 -51.24 46.65 -5.18
C LEU A 14 -49.69 46.61 -5.03
N GLN A 15 -49.00 47.52 -5.73
CA GLN A 15 -47.55 47.53 -5.93
C GLN A 15 -46.72 47.97 -4.70
N SER A 16 -45.48 47.47 -4.62
CA SER A 16 -44.32 48.33 -4.30
C SER A 16 -43.03 47.77 -4.90
N ARG A 17 -42.34 48.55 -5.74
CA ARG A 17 -41.02 48.23 -6.29
C ARG A 17 -39.96 49.00 -5.50
N ARG A 18 -38.87 48.33 -5.09
CA ARG A 18 -37.59 49.00 -4.83
C ARG A 18 -36.52 48.45 -5.76
N ARG A 19 -36.05 49.30 -6.67
CA ARG A 19 -34.83 49.07 -7.46
C ARG A 19 -33.64 49.58 -6.65
N ILE A 20 -32.56 48.82 -6.61
CA ILE A 20 -31.24 49.31 -6.19
C ILE A 20 -30.41 49.48 -7.46
N LEU A 21 -29.82 50.65 -7.64
CA LEU A 21 -28.92 50.94 -8.76
C LEU A 21 -27.52 50.39 -8.46
N ILE A 22 -26.86 49.88 -9.51
CA ILE A 22 -25.41 49.69 -9.56
C ILE A 22 -24.91 50.60 -10.70
N PRO A 23 -23.89 51.45 -10.50
CA PRO A 23 -23.44 52.39 -11.52
C PRO A 23 -22.63 51.71 -12.63
N ILE A 24 -22.85 52.13 -13.87
CA ILE A 24 -22.08 51.71 -15.05
C ILE A 24 -20.96 52.73 -15.25
N PHE A 25 -19.70 52.30 -15.18
CA PHE A 25 -18.54 53.09 -15.62
C PHE A 25 -18.15 52.73 -17.06
N GLY A 26 -17.67 53.73 -17.79
CA GLY A 26 -17.61 53.72 -19.26
C GLY A 26 -16.51 52.86 -19.89
N LEU A 27 -16.73 52.54 -21.16
CA LEU A 27 -15.82 51.83 -22.05
C LEU A 27 -14.61 52.71 -22.42
N SER A 28 -13.40 52.14 -22.32
CA SER A 28 -12.17 52.70 -22.89
C SER A 28 -11.33 51.59 -23.53
N SER A 29 -11.23 51.65 -24.87
CA SER A 29 -10.30 50.95 -25.78
C SER A 29 -9.29 49.96 -25.18
N ILE A 30 -9.52 48.66 -25.38
CA ILE A 30 -8.51 47.60 -25.21
C ILE A 30 -7.95 47.26 -26.60
N ARG A 31 -6.61 47.35 -26.75
CA ARG A 31 -5.90 46.95 -27.98
C ARG A 31 -5.81 45.41 -28.09
N PRO A 32 -5.88 44.82 -29.30
CA PRO A 32 -5.69 43.39 -29.46
C PRO A 32 -4.22 43.01 -29.26
N CYS A 33 -3.94 42.17 -28.25
CA CYS A 33 -2.65 41.52 -28.09
C CYS A 33 -2.71 40.16 -28.80
N GLN A 34 -2.00 40.01 -29.92
CA GLN A 34 -1.86 38.72 -30.59
C GLN A 34 -0.91 37.82 -29.77
N LEU A 35 -1.45 36.79 -29.12
CA LEU A 35 -0.62 35.66 -28.68
C LEU A 35 -0.44 34.68 -29.84
N GLN A 36 0.82 34.45 -30.23
CA GLN A 36 1.19 33.36 -31.13
C GLN A 36 1.02 32.02 -30.39
N LEU A 37 0.28 31.09 -30.99
CA LEU A 37 0.22 29.70 -30.55
C LEU A 37 1.49 28.97 -30.97
N ASN A 38 2.46 28.87 -30.06
CA ASN A 38 3.60 27.97 -30.23
C ASN A 38 3.15 26.52 -29.98
N HIS A 39 2.97 25.76 -31.06
CA HIS A 39 2.90 24.30 -30.99
C HIS A 39 4.29 23.72 -30.67
N GLN A 40 4.66 23.69 -29.39
CA GLN A 40 5.75 22.84 -28.92
C GLN A 40 5.18 21.50 -28.44
N PHE A 41 5.58 20.43 -29.11
CA PHE A 41 5.27 19.06 -28.70
C PHE A 41 5.84 18.79 -27.30
N LEU A 42 4.97 18.49 -26.34
CA LEU A 42 5.39 17.91 -25.07
C LEU A 42 5.86 16.48 -25.32
N SER A 43 7.17 16.29 -25.44
CA SER A 43 7.78 14.96 -25.41
C SER A 43 7.55 14.36 -24.02
N SER A 44 6.75 13.31 -23.93
CA SER A 44 6.57 12.53 -22.71
C SER A 44 7.90 11.84 -22.34
N SER A 45 8.58 12.35 -21.32
CA SER A 45 9.66 11.62 -20.67
C SER A 45 9.12 10.31 -20.10
N PRO A 46 9.76 9.15 -20.32
CA PRO A 46 9.29 7.90 -19.76
C PRO A 46 9.42 7.93 -18.23
N LEU A 47 8.43 7.39 -17.54
CA LEU A 47 8.47 7.13 -16.10
C LEU A 47 9.73 6.33 -15.77
N SER A 48 10.66 6.94 -15.03
CA SER A 48 11.85 6.25 -14.54
C SER A 48 11.43 5.24 -13.46
N THR A 49 11.44 3.96 -13.82
CA THR A 49 11.28 2.85 -12.87
C THR A 49 12.46 2.85 -11.89
N LEU A 50 12.30 3.59 -10.79
CA LEU A 50 13.22 3.60 -9.67
C LEU A 50 13.26 2.21 -9.04
N ARG A 51 14.24 1.40 -9.47
CA ARG A 51 14.47 0.05 -8.94
C ARG A 51 14.70 0.14 -7.43
N TYR A 52 13.76 -0.40 -6.67
CA TYR A 52 13.77 -0.39 -5.22
C TYR A 52 14.93 -1.23 -4.67
N SER A 53 15.89 -0.56 -4.05
CA SER A 53 17.01 -1.20 -3.33
C SER A 53 16.65 -1.40 -1.85
N SER A 54 15.75 -2.33 -1.55
CA SER A 54 15.87 -3.04 -0.27
C SER A 54 17.20 -3.81 -0.26
N SER A 55 17.77 -4.02 0.92
CA SER A 55 18.94 -4.89 1.12
C SER A 55 18.82 -6.19 0.31
N ARG A 56 19.87 -6.53 -0.43
CA ARG A 56 19.89 -7.64 -1.40
C ARG A 56 19.72 -9.00 -0.72
N ALA A 57 18.47 -9.41 -0.49
CA ALA A 57 18.11 -10.81 -0.50
C ALA A 57 17.75 -11.18 -1.95
N LYS A 58 18.69 -11.84 -2.66
CA LYS A 58 18.28 -12.72 -3.76
C LYS A 58 17.40 -13.80 -3.14
N ALA A 59 16.32 -14.21 -3.81
CA ALA A 59 15.60 -15.41 -3.40
C ALA A 59 16.59 -16.58 -3.43
N ASN A 60 16.92 -17.12 -2.25
CA ASN A 60 17.85 -18.23 -2.15
C ASN A 60 17.08 -19.54 -2.33
N MET A 61 17.79 -20.55 -2.84
CA MET A 61 17.28 -21.92 -2.96
C MET A 61 16.79 -22.49 -1.62
N SER A 62 17.32 -22.00 -0.50
CA SER A 62 16.87 -22.30 0.87
C SER A 62 15.39 -22.03 1.07
N ASP A 63 14.88 -20.88 0.64
CA ASP A 63 13.61 -20.37 1.16
C ASP A 63 12.42 -21.18 0.62
N LEU A 64 12.49 -21.57 -0.66
CA LEU A 64 11.53 -22.48 -1.29
C LEU A 64 11.73 -23.94 -0.84
N ALA A 65 12.95 -24.37 -0.54
CA ALA A 65 13.23 -25.71 -0.02
C ALA A 65 12.73 -25.88 1.43
N ASP A 66 12.84 -24.84 2.26
CA ASP A 66 12.30 -24.78 3.61
C ASP A 66 10.76 -24.72 3.60
N LEU A 67 10.17 -23.96 2.67
CA LEU A 67 8.72 -23.94 2.47
C LEU A 67 8.20 -25.31 2.04
N ALA A 68 8.87 -25.97 1.09
CA ALA A 68 8.51 -27.32 0.68
C ALA A 68 8.63 -28.32 1.84
N SER A 69 9.75 -28.33 2.56
CA SER A 69 9.93 -29.18 3.74
C SER A 69 8.74 -29.04 4.71
N LYS A 70 8.29 -27.82 4.99
CA LYS A 70 7.11 -27.57 5.83
C LYS A 70 5.79 -28.06 5.20
N LEU A 71 5.57 -27.81 3.90
CA LEU A 71 4.33 -28.18 3.20
C LEU A 71 4.13 -29.70 3.04
N PHE A 72 5.23 -30.46 2.96
CA PHE A 72 5.19 -31.85 2.49
C PHE A 72 5.69 -32.89 3.51
N HIS A 73 6.28 -32.50 4.65
CA HIS A 73 6.56 -33.46 5.72
C HIS A 73 5.26 -33.87 6.43
N ALA A 74 5.02 -35.18 6.52
CA ALA A 74 3.79 -35.74 7.08
C ALA A 74 3.53 -35.36 8.55
N ASP A 75 4.60 -35.15 9.31
CA ASP A 75 4.55 -34.72 10.73
C ASP A 75 4.56 -33.19 10.90
N SER A 76 4.28 -32.41 9.84
CA SER A 76 4.26 -30.95 9.94
C SER A 76 2.89 -30.41 10.34
N ASP A 77 2.85 -29.69 11.46
CA ASP A 77 1.70 -28.85 11.88
C ASP A 77 1.47 -27.63 10.94
N PHE A 78 2.25 -27.50 9.86
CA PHE A 78 2.17 -26.37 8.94
C PHE A 78 1.02 -26.54 7.94
N HIS A 79 -0.15 -26.03 8.31
CA HIS A 79 -1.32 -25.95 7.43
C HIS A 79 -1.62 -24.47 7.10
N PRO A 80 -1.05 -23.92 6.02
CA PRO A 80 -1.27 -22.53 5.67
C PRO A 80 -2.75 -22.31 5.32
N LYS A 81 -3.28 -21.13 5.66
CA LYS A 81 -4.58 -20.69 5.14
C LYS A 81 -4.46 -20.56 3.63
N ILE A 82 -5.39 -21.18 2.89
CA ILE A 82 -5.49 -21.12 1.43
C ILE A 82 -6.86 -20.56 1.10
N LEU A 83 -6.93 -19.58 0.21
CA LEU A 83 -8.19 -19.05 -0.34
C LEU A 83 -8.05 -18.81 -1.84
N PRO A 84 -9.08 -19.09 -2.66
CA PRO A 84 -9.11 -18.62 -4.04
C PRO A 84 -9.25 -17.10 -4.11
N THR A 85 -8.82 -16.51 -5.23
CA THR A 85 -9.17 -15.13 -5.58
C THR A 85 -9.83 -15.10 -6.96
N GLU A 86 -10.89 -14.29 -7.09
CA GLU A 86 -11.55 -14.02 -8.38
C GLU A 86 -10.78 -12.98 -9.21
N LYS A 87 -9.76 -12.33 -8.62
CA LYS A 87 -8.90 -11.37 -9.32
C LYS A 87 -8.10 -12.09 -10.40
N ARG A 88 -8.00 -11.49 -11.58
CA ARG A 88 -7.05 -11.88 -12.60
C ARG A 88 -5.63 -11.55 -12.13
N VAL A 89 -4.79 -12.56 -11.94
CA VAL A 89 -3.39 -12.43 -11.51
C VAL A 89 -2.47 -12.71 -12.69
N ARG A 90 -1.52 -11.81 -12.94
CA ARG A 90 -0.61 -11.86 -14.09
C ARG A 90 0.83 -11.54 -13.67
N GLY A 91 1.81 -12.14 -14.33
CA GLY A 91 3.23 -11.96 -13.98
C GLY A 91 4.10 -11.68 -15.20
N VAL A 92 5.12 -10.84 -15.01
CA VAL A 92 6.07 -10.46 -16.06
C VAL A 92 7.48 -10.94 -15.70
N LEU A 93 8.15 -11.59 -16.66
CA LEU A 93 9.56 -11.95 -16.57
C LEU A 93 10.25 -11.68 -17.90
N ASN A 94 11.40 -11.00 -17.85
CA ASN A 94 12.19 -10.59 -19.00
C ASN A 94 11.41 -9.69 -19.99
N GLY A 95 10.42 -8.95 -19.49
CA GLY A 95 9.53 -8.11 -20.30
C GLY A 95 8.30 -8.84 -20.89
N GLU A 96 8.26 -10.16 -20.81
CA GLU A 96 7.14 -10.99 -21.32
C GLU A 96 6.16 -11.37 -20.21
N TRP A 97 4.88 -11.49 -20.56
CA TRP A 97 3.89 -12.12 -19.68
C TRP A 97 4.18 -13.62 -19.61
N ILE A 98 4.25 -14.18 -18.39
CA ILE A 98 4.59 -15.60 -18.15
C ILE A 98 3.44 -16.46 -17.63
N PHE A 99 2.40 -15.82 -17.10
CA PHE A 99 1.13 -16.46 -16.75
C PHE A 99 0.02 -15.40 -16.74
N ASP A 100 -1.20 -15.87 -16.95
CA ASP A 100 -2.41 -15.04 -16.92
C ASP A 100 -3.59 -15.93 -16.46
N THR A 101 -4.06 -15.72 -15.23
CA THR A 101 -5.04 -16.62 -14.59
C THR A 101 -6.10 -15.83 -13.81
N ALA A 102 -7.32 -16.37 -13.72
CA ALA A 102 -8.35 -15.94 -12.78
C ALA A 102 -8.65 -17.03 -11.72
N GLU A 103 -7.75 -18.03 -11.60
CA GLU A 103 -7.85 -19.17 -10.69
C GLU A 103 -6.66 -19.21 -9.71
N ALA A 104 -6.05 -18.05 -9.42
CA ALA A 104 -4.94 -17.98 -8.47
C ALA A 104 -5.39 -18.28 -7.03
N LEU A 105 -4.51 -18.91 -6.26
CA LEU A 105 -4.69 -19.10 -4.82
C LEU A 105 -3.85 -18.08 -4.04
N MET A 106 -4.43 -17.59 -2.95
CA MET A 106 -3.80 -16.75 -1.92
C MET A 106 -3.45 -17.66 -0.73
N VAL A 107 -2.16 -17.77 -0.42
CA VAL A 107 -1.64 -18.73 0.57
C VAL A 107 -0.83 -18.00 1.64
N TRP A 108 -1.27 -18.07 2.89
CA TRP A 108 -0.58 -17.46 4.04
C TRP A 108 0.55 -18.38 4.50
N GLU A 109 1.66 -18.34 3.77
CA GLU A 109 2.93 -18.99 4.10
C GLU A 109 3.55 -18.41 5.39
N VAL A 110 3.19 -17.15 5.69
CA VAL A 110 3.51 -16.42 6.92
C VAL A 110 2.24 -15.82 7.51
N LYS A 111 2.25 -15.54 8.82
CA LYS A 111 1.06 -15.04 9.56
C LYS A 111 0.43 -13.76 8.98
N TRP A 112 1.22 -12.89 8.35
CA TRP A 112 0.85 -11.49 8.15
C TRP A 112 0.31 -11.13 6.76
N PHE A 113 0.60 -11.94 5.74
CA PHE A 113 0.16 -11.69 4.36
C PHE A 113 0.22 -12.96 3.51
N PRO A 114 -0.59 -13.04 2.44
CA PRO A 114 -0.56 -14.15 1.49
C PRO A 114 0.49 -13.96 0.38
N SER A 115 0.91 -15.08 -0.19
CA SER A 115 1.58 -15.21 -1.48
C SER A 115 0.60 -15.68 -2.55
N TYR A 116 0.84 -15.35 -3.82
CA TYR A 116 0.13 -15.95 -4.94
C TYR A 116 0.72 -17.29 -5.36
N TRP A 117 -0.15 -18.25 -5.63
CA TRP A 117 0.11 -19.54 -6.25
C TRP A 117 -0.69 -19.63 -7.55
N ILE A 118 -0.03 -20.04 -8.63
CA ILE A 118 -0.57 -19.97 -10.00
C ILE A 118 -0.81 -21.38 -10.54
N PRO A 119 -1.96 -21.69 -11.17
CA PRO A 119 -2.17 -22.99 -11.80
C PRO A 119 -1.11 -23.28 -12.87
N ARG A 120 -0.49 -24.48 -12.87
CA ARG A 120 0.52 -24.86 -13.87
C ARG A 120 -0.01 -24.76 -15.30
N LYS A 121 -1.31 -25.02 -15.50
CA LYS A 121 -2.00 -24.91 -16.80
C LYS A 121 -2.03 -23.49 -17.39
N ASP A 122 -1.88 -22.46 -16.56
CA ASP A 122 -2.01 -21.05 -16.97
C ASP A 122 -0.64 -20.37 -17.16
N ILE A 123 0.46 -21.14 -17.07
CA ILE A 123 1.79 -20.72 -17.53
C ILE A 123 1.76 -20.57 -19.05
N LEU A 124 2.10 -19.37 -19.54
CA LEU A 124 2.01 -19.03 -20.96
C LEU A 124 3.16 -19.66 -21.78
N PRO A 125 2.96 -19.94 -23.09
CA PRO A 125 3.99 -20.54 -23.96
C PRO A 125 5.28 -19.70 -24.13
N THR A 126 5.23 -18.42 -23.77
CA THR A 126 6.39 -17.50 -23.64
C THR A 126 7.37 -17.96 -22.55
N ALA A 127 6.91 -18.73 -21.57
CA ALA A 127 7.69 -19.24 -20.47
C ALA A 127 7.84 -20.77 -20.54
N LYS A 128 9.06 -21.27 -20.32
CA LYS A 128 9.33 -22.71 -20.26
C LYS A 128 9.56 -23.14 -18.82
N LEU A 129 8.60 -23.87 -18.25
CA LEU A 129 8.80 -24.56 -16.98
C LEU A 129 9.63 -25.84 -17.22
N VAL A 130 10.75 -25.96 -16.53
CA VAL A 130 11.66 -27.11 -16.57
C VAL A 130 11.80 -27.64 -15.15
N ASP A 131 11.47 -28.91 -14.95
CA ASP A 131 11.62 -29.54 -13.64
C ASP A 131 13.13 -29.65 -13.28
N ASP A 132 13.48 -29.20 -12.08
CA ASP A 132 14.83 -29.35 -11.51
C ASP A 132 14.81 -30.54 -10.54
N LYS A 133 15.82 -30.66 -9.69
CA LYS A 133 15.93 -31.78 -8.74
C LYS A 133 14.72 -31.87 -7.80
N PRO A 134 14.29 -33.10 -7.43
CA PRO A 134 13.36 -33.30 -6.34
C PRO A 134 13.91 -32.74 -5.03
N ILE A 135 13.03 -32.23 -4.19
CA ILE A 135 13.37 -31.82 -2.83
C ILE A 135 13.49 -33.11 -2.01
N SER A 136 14.63 -33.30 -1.35
CA SER A 136 15.00 -34.59 -0.77
C SER A 136 13.95 -35.14 0.20
N GLY A 137 13.45 -36.34 -0.06
CA GLY A 137 12.43 -37.02 0.76
C GLY A 137 10.97 -36.70 0.40
N ILE A 138 10.73 -35.87 -0.61
CA ILE A 138 9.39 -35.40 -0.99
C ILE A 138 9.13 -35.61 -2.49
N GLN A 139 7.92 -36.03 -2.87
CA GLN A 139 7.44 -35.87 -4.25
C GLN A 139 7.08 -34.40 -4.51
N SER A 140 8.09 -33.56 -4.65
CA SER A 140 7.96 -32.18 -5.15
C SER A 140 9.27 -31.78 -5.79
N SER A 141 9.17 -31.04 -6.89
CA SER A 141 10.32 -30.48 -7.58
C SER A 141 10.38 -28.99 -7.29
N THR A 142 11.55 -28.52 -6.87
CA THR A 142 11.95 -27.20 -7.36
C THR A 142 11.98 -27.29 -8.87
N SER A 143 11.40 -26.31 -9.55
CA SER A 143 11.44 -26.19 -11.01
C SER A 143 12.04 -24.83 -11.36
N LYS A 144 12.42 -24.64 -12.62
CA LYS A 144 12.90 -23.36 -13.15
C LYS A 144 12.00 -22.91 -14.27
N LEU A 145 11.55 -21.67 -14.19
CA LEU A 145 10.73 -21.03 -15.21
C LEU A 145 11.60 -20.06 -16.01
N TYR A 146 11.80 -20.35 -17.30
CA TYR A 146 12.68 -19.62 -18.22
C TYR A 146 11.89 -18.70 -19.17
N VAL A 147 12.43 -17.50 -19.45
CA VAL A 147 12.05 -16.64 -20.57
C VAL A 147 13.34 -16.16 -21.26
N GLY A 148 13.69 -16.77 -22.39
CA GLY A 148 15.03 -16.66 -22.97
C GLY A 148 16.09 -17.13 -21.96
N ASP A 149 17.16 -16.35 -21.80
CA ASP A 149 18.26 -16.67 -20.87
C ASP A 149 17.94 -16.34 -19.39
N LYS A 150 16.85 -15.61 -19.11
CA LYS A 150 16.43 -15.27 -17.75
C LYS A 150 15.57 -16.38 -17.17
N TRP A 151 15.77 -16.71 -15.91
CA TRP A 151 14.97 -17.72 -15.21
C TRP A 151 14.75 -17.38 -13.74
N VAL A 152 13.73 -18.00 -13.16
CA VAL A 152 13.40 -17.95 -11.73
C VAL A 152 13.22 -19.36 -11.18
N THR A 153 13.61 -19.60 -9.92
CA THR A 153 13.25 -20.82 -9.20
C THR A 153 11.78 -20.76 -8.81
N THR A 154 11.08 -21.87 -8.97
CA THR A 154 9.69 -22.07 -8.58
C THR A 154 9.56 -23.33 -7.74
N LEU A 155 8.48 -23.44 -6.96
CA LEU A 155 8.09 -24.69 -6.30
C LEU A 155 6.83 -25.21 -6.99
N LEU A 156 6.90 -26.42 -7.56
CA LEU A 156 5.76 -27.12 -8.16
C LEU A 156 5.25 -28.19 -7.19
N VAL A 157 3.94 -28.15 -6.91
CA VAL A 157 3.24 -29.23 -6.20
C VAL A 157 2.68 -30.18 -7.25
N PRO A 158 3.11 -31.45 -7.33
CA PRO A 158 2.60 -32.39 -8.31
C PRO A 158 1.17 -32.84 -8.01
N ASP A 159 0.45 -33.27 -9.05
CA ASP A 159 -0.97 -33.63 -8.99
C ASP A 159 -1.26 -34.86 -8.11
N SER A 160 -0.23 -35.66 -7.79
CA SER A 160 -0.31 -36.78 -6.86
C SER A 160 -0.36 -36.38 -5.38
N PHE A 161 -0.07 -35.11 -5.05
CA PHE A 161 -0.06 -34.65 -3.67
C PHE A 161 -1.47 -34.29 -3.19
N ASN A 162 -1.90 -34.86 -2.06
CA ASN A 162 -3.25 -34.66 -1.51
C ASN A 162 -3.39 -33.30 -0.81
N SER A 163 -3.47 -32.22 -1.60
CA SER A 163 -3.55 -30.83 -1.13
C SER A 163 -4.30 -29.95 -2.12
N PRO A 164 -5.00 -28.88 -1.66
CA PRO A 164 -5.56 -27.86 -2.56
C PRO A 164 -4.52 -27.16 -3.45
N LEU A 165 -3.22 -27.28 -3.14
CA LEU A 165 -2.14 -26.75 -3.96
C LEU A 165 -1.71 -27.70 -5.10
N ALA A 166 -2.31 -28.89 -5.24
CA ALA A 166 -2.00 -29.82 -6.32
C ALA A 166 -2.13 -29.17 -7.70
N GLY A 167 -1.08 -29.27 -8.52
CA GLY A 167 -1.03 -28.63 -9.84
C GLY A 167 -0.72 -27.13 -9.83
N TYR A 168 -0.42 -26.52 -8.67
CA TYR A 168 -0.02 -25.11 -8.56
C TYR A 168 1.50 -24.93 -8.50
N VAL A 169 1.92 -23.76 -9.00
CA VAL A 169 3.29 -23.27 -9.01
C VAL A 169 3.38 -22.04 -8.11
N LYS A 170 4.27 -22.11 -7.12
CA LYS A 170 4.70 -20.97 -6.31
C LYS A 170 5.91 -20.31 -6.97
N ILE A 171 5.80 -19.01 -7.18
CA ILE A 171 6.86 -18.15 -7.70
C ILE A 171 7.11 -17.06 -6.65
N GLU A 172 8.37 -16.77 -6.34
CA GLU A 172 8.69 -15.70 -5.39
C GLU A 172 8.36 -14.33 -5.95
N ALA A 173 7.68 -13.50 -5.15
CA ALA A 173 7.15 -12.21 -5.60
C ALA A 173 8.27 -11.32 -6.19
N LYS A 174 9.43 -11.29 -5.51
CA LYS A 174 10.63 -10.53 -5.88
C LYS A 174 11.47 -11.14 -7.01
N ALA A 175 11.12 -12.34 -7.50
CA ALA A 175 11.85 -12.99 -8.58
C ALA A 175 11.39 -12.53 -9.97
N LEU A 176 10.13 -12.08 -10.08
CA LEU A 176 9.56 -11.50 -11.28
C LEU A 176 9.94 -10.02 -11.44
N ASP A 177 9.77 -9.50 -12.65
CA ASP A 177 9.95 -8.06 -12.91
C ASP A 177 8.73 -7.25 -12.42
N ALA A 178 7.53 -7.81 -12.53
CA ALA A 178 6.30 -7.25 -11.97
C ALA A 178 5.21 -8.33 -11.79
N TRP A 179 4.28 -8.08 -10.88
CA TRP A 179 3.02 -8.81 -10.69
C TRP A 179 1.86 -7.85 -10.86
N TYR A 180 0.72 -8.32 -11.36
CA TYR A 180 -0.48 -7.52 -11.56
C TYR A 180 -1.73 -8.22 -11.02
N GLU A 181 -2.56 -7.46 -10.33
CA GLU A 181 -3.97 -7.76 -10.03
C GLU A 181 -4.82 -6.92 -10.99
N GLU A 182 -5.61 -7.57 -11.84
CA GLU A 182 -6.20 -6.95 -13.03
C GLU A 182 -5.14 -6.20 -13.84
N GLN A 183 -5.24 -4.86 -13.96
CA GLN A 183 -4.25 -3.98 -14.59
C GLN A 183 -3.42 -3.18 -13.57
N SER A 184 -3.63 -3.36 -12.26
CA SER A 184 -2.83 -2.69 -11.21
C SER A 184 -1.61 -3.52 -10.87
N GLU A 185 -0.43 -2.90 -10.79
CA GLU A 185 0.77 -3.56 -10.28
C GLU A 185 0.61 -3.89 -8.78
N VAL A 186 1.06 -5.07 -8.38
CA VAL A 186 1.08 -5.53 -6.98
C VAL A 186 2.36 -5.06 -6.31
N LEU A 187 2.25 -4.03 -5.47
CA LEU A 187 3.40 -3.46 -4.78
C LEU A 187 3.87 -4.35 -3.62
N TYR A 188 5.11 -4.83 -3.68
CA TYR A 188 5.80 -5.62 -2.64
C TYR A 188 5.26 -7.03 -2.38
N HIS A 189 3.99 -7.18 -2.02
CA HIS A 189 3.29 -8.45 -1.83
C HIS A 189 1.77 -8.28 -2.00
N PRO A 190 1.01 -9.36 -2.27
CA PRO A 190 -0.45 -9.31 -2.35
C PRO A 190 -1.10 -8.73 -1.09
N LYS A 191 -2.16 -7.95 -1.27
CA LYS A 191 -2.98 -7.42 -0.16
C LYS A 191 -3.83 -8.55 0.43
N ASP A 192 -3.79 -8.72 1.75
CA ASP A 192 -4.69 -9.59 2.50
C ASP A 192 -6.13 -9.01 2.45
N PRO A 193 -7.15 -9.74 1.95
CA PRO A 193 -8.51 -9.23 1.82
C PRO A 193 -9.21 -8.98 3.17
N PHE A 194 -8.66 -9.45 4.29
CA PHE A 194 -9.16 -9.18 5.65
C PHE A 194 -8.37 -8.08 6.36
N HIS A 195 -7.31 -7.55 5.74
CA HIS A 195 -6.56 -6.43 6.28
C HIS A 195 -7.23 -5.10 5.92
N ARG A 196 -7.54 -4.31 6.95
CA ARG A 196 -8.18 -3.01 6.84
C ARG A 196 -7.28 -1.94 7.46
N VAL A 197 -7.24 -0.78 6.81
CA VAL A 197 -6.63 0.44 7.31
C VAL A 197 -7.73 1.50 7.39
N ASP A 198 -8.02 1.98 8.59
CA ASP A 198 -8.93 3.08 8.84
C ASP A 198 -8.13 4.31 9.25
N ILE A 199 -8.29 5.42 8.54
CA ILE A 199 -7.63 6.69 8.84
C ILE A 199 -8.72 7.72 9.12
N LEU A 200 -8.77 8.21 10.37
CA LEU A 200 -9.80 9.12 10.83
C LEU A 200 -9.18 10.46 11.28
N PRO A 201 -9.79 11.61 10.93
CA PRO A 201 -9.44 12.88 11.57
C PRO A 201 -9.72 12.80 13.06
N SER A 202 -8.81 13.31 13.88
CA SER A 202 -8.90 13.25 15.33
C SER A 202 -8.60 14.61 15.96
N GLY A 203 -9.47 15.03 16.88
CA GLY A 203 -9.26 16.21 17.74
C GLY A 203 -8.48 15.91 19.02
N ARG A 204 -7.93 14.70 19.16
CA ARG A 204 -7.15 14.28 20.33
C ARG A 204 -5.79 14.99 20.35
N HIS A 205 -5.36 15.42 21.53
CA HIS A 205 -4.05 16.07 21.70
C HIS A 205 -2.96 15.01 21.66
N VAL A 206 -1.91 15.21 20.86
CA VAL A 206 -0.79 14.28 20.77
C VAL A 206 0.54 15.00 20.97
N ARG A 207 1.33 14.51 21.91
CA ARG A 207 2.69 14.98 22.20
C ARG A 207 3.66 13.81 22.14
N VAL A 208 4.81 14.04 21.52
CA VAL A 208 5.89 13.07 21.32
C VAL A 208 7.18 13.64 21.89
N GLU A 209 7.83 12.87 22.75
CA GLU A 209 9.06 13.30 23.42
C GLU A 209 10.08 12.17 23.59
N VAL A 210 11.34 12.55 23.75
CA VAL A 210 12.47 11.67 24.06
C VAL A 210 13.24 12.31 25.20
N GLU A 211 13.36 11.61 26.32
CA GLU A 211 14.17 12.08 27.48
C GLU A 211 13.79 13.51 27.92
N GLY A 212 12.49 13.85 27.85
CA GLY A 212 11.94 15.18 28.17
C GLY A 212 12.03 16.22 27.04
N THR A 213 12.77 15.95 25.96
CA THR A 213 12.81 16.80 24.77
C THR A 213 11.57 16.58 23.92
N VAL A 214 10.80 17.63 23.64
CA VAL A 214 9.57 17.54 22.81
C VAL A 214 9.92 17.63 21.32
N LEU A 215 9.63 16.54 20.60
CA LEU A 215 9.87 16.40 19.16
C LEU A 215 8.63 16.82 18.35
N ALA A 216 7.44 16.61 18.90
CA ALA A 216 6.19 17.08 18.32
C ALA A 216 5.13 17.34 19.40
N ASP A 217 4.29 18.35 19.19
CA ASP A 217 3.15 18.66 20.03
C ASP A 217 2.06 19.31 19.16
N THR A 218 0.86 18.73 19.14
CA THR A 218 -0.24 19.25 18.31
C THR A 218 -0.86 20.51 18.88
N THR A 219 -0.68 20.76 20.19
CA THR A 219 -1.35 21.83 20.96
C THR A 219 -2.86 21.85 20.68
N ASP A 220 -3.51 23.01 20.81
CA ASP A 220 -4.91 23.24 20.45
C ASP A 220 -5.17 23.24 18.93
N GLN A 221 -4.11 23.22 18.10
CA GLN A 221 -4.24 23.20 16.63
C GLN A 221 -4.74 21.84 16.11
N GLY A 222 -4.51 20.75 16.85
CA GLY A 222 -5.00 19.42 16.53
C GLY A 222 -4.55 18.92 15.16
N GLY A 223 -5.51 18.61 14.28
CA GLY A 223 -5.27 18.18 12.90
C GLY A 223 -4.80 16.72 12.74
N VAL A 224 -4.77 15.93 13.82
CA VAL A 224 -4.23 14.58 13.86
C VAL A 224 -4.98 13.62 12.94
N ARG A 225 -4.27 12.63 12.40
CA ARG A 225 -4.84 11.46 11.72
C ARG A 225 -4.60 10.22 12.57
N ALA A 226 -5.67 9.68 13.14
CA ALA A 226 -5.64 8.42 13.88
C ALA A 226 -5.77 7.27 12.88
N LEU A 227 -4.76 6.42 12.80
CA LEU A 227 -4.73 5.24 11.93
C LEU A 227 -4.92 3.98 12.77
N PHE A 228 -5.93 3.19 12.42
CA PHE A 228 -6.22 1.87 12.97
C PHE A 228 -6.02 0.82 11.88
N GLU A 229 -5.37 -0.29 12.22
CA GLU A 229 -4.91 -1.26 11.23
C GLU A 229 -5.05 -2.68 11.78
N THR A 230 -5.54 -3.61 10.95
CA THR A 230 -5.76 -5.01 11.37
C THR A 230 -4.49 -5.60 11.99
N ASN A 231 -4.60 -6.07 13.24
CA ASN A 231 -3.54 -6.66 14.07
C ASN A 231 -2.41 -5.71 14.54
N PHE A 232 -2.52 -4.39 14.36
CA PHE A 232 -1.53 -3.42 14.85
C PHE A 232 -2.11 -2.43 15.87
N PRO A 233 -1.32 -1.97 16.86
CA PRO A 233 -1.74 -0.87 17.74
C PRO A 233 -1.94 0.42 16.95
N ALA A 234 -2.88 1.26 17.40
CA ALA A 234 -3.18 2.55 16.77
C ALA A 234 -1.93 3.41 16.56
N ARG A 235 -1.91 4.14 15.44
CA ARG A 235 -0.84 5.05 15.03
C ARG A 235 -1.37 6.47 14.91
N TRP A 236 -0.55 7.45 15.29
CA TRP A 236 -0.95 8.84 15.38
C TRP A 236 -0.07 9.65 14.44
N TYR A 237 -0.67 10.05 13.32
CA TYR A 237 -0.02 10.80 12.27
C TYR A 237 -0.25 12.29 12.51
N LEU A 238 0.85 13.02 12.67
CA LEU A 238 0.89 14.42 13.09
C LEU A 238 1.12 15.34 11.89
N PRO A 239 0.42 16.48 11.81
CA PRO A 239 0.64 17.45 10.74
C PRO A 239 2.04 18.06 10.86
N ARG A 240 2.64 18.46 9.74
CA ARG A 240 4.00 19.01 9.70
C ARG A 240 4.19 20.29 10.54
N THR A 241 3.11 20.98 10.86
CA THR A 241 3.06 22.16 11.74
C THR A 241 3.25 21.82 13.22
N ALA A 242 2.93 20.60 13.64
CA ALA A 242 3.11 20.11 15.01
C ALA A 242 4.53 19.57 15.29
N ILE A 243 5.40 19.53 14.28
CA ILE A 243 6.73 18.91 14.35
C ILE A 243 7.79 19.96 14.66
N ASN A 244 8.63 19.72 15.67
CA ASN A 244 9.83 20.53 15.91
C ASN A 244 10.98 20.05 15.01
N TRP A 245 11.07 20.63 13.82
CA TRP A 245 12.06 20.31 12.80
C TRP A 245 13.52 20.50 13.24
N SER A 246 13.78 21.24 14.33
CA SER A 246 15.11 21.43 14.89
C SER A 246 15.76 20.12 15.37
N TYR A 247 14.95 19.11 15.70
CA TYR A 247 15.39 17.80 16.18
C TYR A 247 15.31 16.68 15.14
N LEU A 248 14.95 16.97 13.89
CA LEU A 248 14.80 15.96 12.83
C LEU A 248 15.65 16.29 11.59
N ARG A 249 16.35 15.28 11.08
CA ARG A 249 17.02 15.35 9.76
C ARG A 249 16.55 14.22 8.84
N PRO A 250 16.49 14.41 7.52
CA PRO A 250 16.13 13.34 6.59
C PRO A 250 17.04 12.12 6.75
N SER A 251 16.46 10.95 6.50
CA SER A 251 17.16 9.67 6.44
C SER A 251 17.05 9.08 5.03
N ASP A 252 18.13 8.45 4.56
CA ASP A 252 18.15 7.70 3.30
C ASP A 252 17.34 6.38 3.36
N THR A 253 16.93 5.95 4.57
CA THR A 253 16.10 4.76 4.75
C THR A 253 14.77 4.94 4.01
N LYS A 254 14.37 3.89 3.28
CA LYS A 254 13.06 3.77 2.64
C LYS A 254 12.53 2.36 2.84
N THR A 255 11.23 2.22 3.06
CA THR A 255 10.56 0.92 3.17
C THR A 255 9.27 0.91 2.36
N GLY A 256 8.75 -0.29 2.09
CA GLY A 256 7.55 -0.50 1.28
C GLY A 256 6.42 -1.15 2.07
N CYS A 257 5.19 -0.70 1.84
CA CYS A 257 3.98 -1.30 2.36
C CYS A 257 2.91 -1.36 1.26
N PRO A 258 2.30 -2.53 0.96
CA PRO A 258 1.24 -2.62 -0.06
C PRO A 258 -0.01 -1.83 0.28
N TYR A 259 -0.25 -1.47 1.55
CA TYR A 259 -1.44 -0.73 1.99
C TYR A 259 -1.21 0.78 2.09
N LYS A 260 0.05 1.24 2.07
CA LYS A 260 0.41 2.65 2.36
C LYS A 260 1.38 3.26 1.36
N GLY A 261 2.02 2.47 0.49
CA GLY A 261 3.06 2.92 -0.45
C GLY A 261 4.47 2.92 0.17
N GLN A 262 5.34 3.78 -0.35
CA GLN A 262 6.73 3.90 0.11
C GLN A 262 6.83 4.87 1.30
N ALA A 263 7.34 4.38 2.43
CA ALA A 263 7.69 5.23 3.57
C ALA A 263 9.08 5.84 3.38
N SER A 264 9.23 7.09 3.82
CA SER A 264 10.49 7.79 4.00
C SER A 264 10.67 8.16 5.47
N TYR A 265 11.91 8.37 5.92
CA TYR A 265 12.23 8.43 7.34
C TYR A 265 12.96 9.71 7.74
N TYR A 266 12.93 10.03 9.04
CA TYR A 266 13.75 11.04 9.67
C TYR A 266 14.54 10.42 10.83
N ASP A 267 15.81 10.79 10.98
CA ASP A 267 16.60 10.55 12.18
C ASP A 267 16.29 11.65 13.22
N GLY A 268 16.24 11.28 14.50
CA GLY A 268 16.20 12.24 15.61
C GLY A 268 17.60 12.68 16.01
N VAL A 269 17.80 13.98 16.24
CA VAL A 269 19.07 14.57 16.68
C VAL A 269 18.80 15.40 17.93
N ILE A 270 19.26 14.93 19.09
CA ILE A 270 18.94 15.50 20.41
C ILE A 270 20.27 15.67 21.16
N GLY A 271 20.79 16.90 21.19
CA GLY A 271 22.19 17.13 21.57
C GLY A 271 23.13 16.32 20.68
N ASP A 272 24.07 15.60 21.30
CA ASP A 272 25.02 14.72 20.60
C ASP A 272 24.42 13.35 20.19
N LYS A 273 23.18 13.04 20.60
CA LYS A 273 22.55 11.75 20.38
C LYS A 273 21.78 11.72 19.06
N VAL A 274 22.11 10.75 18.19
CA VAL A 274 21.35 10.46 16.98
C VAL A 274 20.54 9.17 17.15
N ILE A 275 19.23 9.26 16.97
CA ILE A 275 18.30 8.12 17.00
C ILE A 275 17.86 7.82 15.56
N LYS A 276 18.40 6.75 15.00
CA LYS A 276 18.17 6.33 13.60
C LYS A 276 16.69 6.04 13.35
N ASP A 277 16.13 6.61 12.27
CA ASP A 277 14.77 6.34 11.79
C ASP A 277 13.72 6.43 12.90
N ILE A 278 13.69 7.57 13.63
CA ILE A 278 12.79 7.79 14.77
C ILE A 278 11.34 8.02 14.35
N ALA A 279 11.16 8.62 13.16
CA ALA A 279 9.87 8.93 12.57
C ALA A 279 9.83 8.49 11.10
N TRP A 280 8.64 8.16 10.62
CA TRP A 280 8.36 7.88 9.21
C TRP A 280 7.18 8.71 8.71
N TRP A 281 7.11 8.85 7.39
CA TRP A 281 6.00 9.49 6.68
C TRP A 281 5.84 8.88 5.29
N TYR A 282 4.69 9.12 4.67
CA TYR A 282 4.43 8.73 3.28
C TYR A 282 4.41 9.98 2.40
N PRO A 283 5.38 10.16 1.48
CA PRO A 283 5.40 11.30 0.56
C PRO A 283 4.32 11.22 -0.51
N SER A 284 4.09 10.01 -1.00
CA SER A 284 3.09 9.68 -2.01
C SER A 284 2.47 8.34 -1.63
N PRO A 285 1.57 8.31 -0.62
CA PRO A 285 0.85 7.09 -0.27
C PRO A 285 -0.06 6.65 -1.41
N ILE A 286 -0.44 5.37 -1.40
CA ILE A 286 -1.50 4.88 -2.28
C ILE A 286 -2.86 5.47 -1.90
N MET A 287 -3.83 5.36 -2.81
CA MET A 287 -5.15 5.99 -2.67
C MET A 287 -5.86 5.63 -1.36
N GLU A 288 -5.77 4.38 -0.90
CA GLU A 288 -6.41 3.93 0.35
C GLU A 288 -5.79 4.55 1.62
N SER A 289 -4.60 5.13 1.51
CA SER A 289 -3.89 5.81 2.61
C SER A 289 -3.65 7.30 2.35
N TYR A 290 -4.39 7.93 1.44
CA TYR A 290 -4.14 9.33 1.04
C TYR A 290 -4.23 10.33 2.22
N GLU A 291 -5.05 10.06 3.23
CA GLU A 291 -5.27 10.94 4.39
C GLU A 291 -4.02 11.16 5.25
N VAL A 292 -2.99 10.30 5.18
CA VAL A 292 -1.70 10.51 5.86
C VAL A 292 -0.61 11.12 4.97
N THR A 293 -0.96 11.62 3.77
CA THR A 293 0.02 12.25 2.85
C THR A 293 0.75 13.41 3.53
N GLY A 294 2.07 13.29 3.66
CA GLY A 294 2.89 14.33 4.28
C GLY A 294 2.90 14.35 5.81
N PHE A 295 2.06 13.57 6.50
CA PHE A 295 2.02 13.48 7.97
C PHE A 295 3.11 12.55 8.52
N LEU A 296 3.62 12.84 9.72
CA LEU A 296 4.67 12.05 10.37
C LEU A 296 4.10 11.20 11.51
N CYS A 297 4.57 9.97 11.65
CA CYS A 297 4.33 9.12 12.83
C CYS A 297 5.67 8.65 13.42
N PHE A 298 5.70 8.41 14.73
CA PHE A 298 6.91 8.09 15.49
C PHE A 298 6.90 6.65 16.01
N TYR A 299 8.09 6.06 16.16
CA TYR A 299 8.25 4.67 16.59
C TYR A 299 8.04 4.51 18.11
N PRO A 300 7.07 3.70 18.55
CA PRO A 300 6.71 3.60 19.97
C PRO A 300 7.80 2.95 20.85
N ASP A 301 8.77 2.28 20.24
CA ASP A 301 9.98 1.73 20.85
C ASP A 301 11.13 2.76 21.00
N LYS A 302 10.99 3.97 20.43
CA LYS A 302 12.04 4.99 20.37
C LYS A 302 11.66 6.33 21.00
N VAL A 303 10.38 6.57 21.27
CA VAL A 303 9.84 7.80 21.87
C VAL A 303 8.86 7.46 22.98
N THR A 304 8.53 8.43 23.82
CA THR A 304 7.27 8.43 24.59
C THR A 304 6.21 9.16 23.76
N THR A 305 5.04 8.54 23.59
CA THR A 305 3.88 9.20 22.95
C THR A 305 2.75 9.34 23.96
N LEU A 306 2.34 10.58 24.20
CA LEU A 306 1.20 10.96 25.02
C LEU A 306 0.01 11.28 24.10
N VAL A 307 -1.15 10.67 24.36
CA VAL A 307 -2.42 11.03 23.70
C VAL A 307 -3.43 11.43 24.77
N ASP A 308 -3.89 12.67 24.71
CA ASP A 308 -4.67 13.35 25.77
C ASP A 308 -3.98 13.23 27.14
N GLY A 309 -2.66 13.45 27.17
CA GLY A 309 -1.82 13.31 28.36
C GLY A 309 -1.51 11.87 28.81
N LYS A 310 -2.06 10.84 28.16
CA LYS A 310 -1.84 9.43 28.52
C LYS A 310 -0.74 8.78 27.66
N ASP A 311 0.28 8.22 28.30
CA ASP A 311 1.29 7.34 27.68
C ASP A 311 0.61 6.13 27.00
N ILE A 312 0.78 6.03 25.67
CA ILE A 312 0.32 4.89 24.84
C ILE A 312 1.45 3.98 24.38
N THR A 313 2.70 4.35 24.68
CA THR A 313 3.90 3.63 24.25
C THR A 313 4.10 2.30 25.00
N LYS A 314 3.31 2.08 26.06
CA LYS A 314 3.23 0.82 26.83
C LYS A 314 1.97 -0.01 26.55
N ILE A 315 1.43 0.01 25.32
CA ILE A 315 0.41 -0.99 24.95
C ILE A 315 1.09 -2.35 24.85
N ASP A 316 0.91 -3.13 25.91
CA ASP A 316 1.42 -4.48 26.12
C ASP A 316 1.21 -5.38 24.89
N SER A 317 2.32 -5.83 24.32
CA SER A 317 2.37 -6.70 23.14
C SER A 317 1.72 -8.07 23.37
N SER A 318 1.45 -8.46 24.63
CA SER A 318 0.65 -9.65 24.96
C SER A 318 -0.81 -9.55 24.46
N LYS A 319 -1.35 -8.33 24.31
CA LYS A 319 -2.77 -8.12 23.94
C LYS A 319 -3.06 -8.14 22.44
N SER A 320 -2.05 -8.04 21.59
CA SER A 320 -2.20 -8.22 20.13
C SER A 320 -2.12 -9.69 19.68
N GLN A 321 -2.02 -10.66 20.61
CA GLN A 321 -1.84 -12.08 20.28
C GLN A 321 -3.11 -12.94 20.35
N LYS A 322 -4.26 -12.37 20.71
CA LYS A 322 -5.55 -13.08 20.76
C LYS A 322 -6.61 -12.40 19.91
N LEU A 323 -6.64 -12.75 18.62
CA LEU A 323 -7.78 -12.81 17.72
C LEU A 323 -7.36 -13.64 16.48
#